data_AF-A0A1I0R5Y0-F1
#
_entry.id   AF-A0A1I0R5Y0-F1
#
_cell.length_a   1.000
_cell.length_b   1.000
_cell.length_c   1.000
_cell.angle_alpha   90.00
_cell.angle_beta   90.00
_cell.angle_gamma   90.00
#
_symmetry.space_group_name_H-M   'P 1'
#
loop_
_entity.id
_entity.type
_entity.pdbx_description
1 polymer ?
#
loop_
_entity_poly.entity_id
_entity_poly.type
_entity_poly.pdbx_seq_one_letter_code
_entity_poly.pdbx_strand_id
1 'polypeptide(L)'
;MKKVFYLVVLVLFAILIFWLGKRFGSTNVSQQVISNSTIVKEIAELASLDVQGSASIKRSNIENSGDWTDNLKKAFLENTVWVTIPYQAKYGVNIDDKLFKVQMTDKKIVVHLPAPRLLSYELKMDRMETSNRKGWLQFQDDETYTDVQKKLYQTSRAQLENNPTYIQQSKEKIRKVMEQYYAPFLKDHTLDIQYDGETKLPELK
;
A
#
# COMPACT_ATOMS: atom_id res chain seq x y z
N MET A 1 66.31 -31.80 2.00
CA MET A 1 64.92 -32.28 1.81
C MET A 1 63.92 -31.76 2.85
N LYS A 2 64.19 -31.82 4.16
CA LYS A 2 63.26 -31.34 5.21
C LYS A 2 62.85 -29.86 5.08
N LYS A 3 63.77 -28.96 4.73
CA LYS A 3 63.50 -27.52 4.55
C LYS A 3 62.54 -27.21 3.39
N VAL A 4 62.61 -27.98 2.30
CA VAL A 4 61.71 -27.84 1.14
C VAL A 4 60.30 -28.32 1.50
N PHE A 5 60.21 -29.41 2.28
CA PHE A 5 58.92 -29.92 2.77
C PHE A 5 58.19 -28.91 3.67
N TYR A 6 58.90 -28.27 4.62
CA TYR A 6 58.30 -27.22 5.46
C TYR A 6 57.79 -26.01 4.66
N LEU A 7 58.51 -25.63 3.59
CA LEU A 7 58.12 -24.53 2.72
C LEU A 7 56.84 -24.84 1.94
N VAL A 8 56.72 -26.06 1.41
CA VAL A 8 55.52 -26.52 0.70
C VAL A 8 54.31 -26.56 1.63
N VAL A 9 54.46 -27.07 2.86
CA VAL A 9 53.38 -27.12 3.86
C VAL A 9 52.90 -25.72 4.23
N LEU A 10 53.81 -24.75 4.38
CA LEU A 10 53.47 -23.37 4.72
C LEU A 10 52.67 -22.70 3.59
N VAL A 11 53.05 -22.91 2.33
CA VAL A 11 52.31 -22.40 1.17
C VAL A 11 50.91 -23.03 1.09
N LEU A 12 50.79 -24.34 1.32
CA LEU A 12 49.50 -25.04 1.36
C LEU A 12 48.59 -24.49 2.47
N PHE A 13 49.17 -24.19 3.64
CA PHE A 13 48.44 -23.61 4.76
C PHE A 13 47.94 -22.19 4.45
N ALA A 14 48.75 -21.36 3.79
CA ALA A 14 48.35 -20.03 3.35
C ALA A 14 47.20 -20.08 2.32
N ILE A 15 47.25 -21.03 1.38
CA ILE A 15 46.18 -21.24 0.40
C ILE A 15 44.88 -21.67 1.10
N LEU A 16 44.95 -22.56 2.09
CA LEU A 16 43.80 -22.99 2.88
C LEU A 16 43.17 -21.84 3.67
N ILE A 17 43.98 -21.01 4.33
CA ILE A 17 43.50 -19.84 5.07
C ILE A 17 42.86 -18.83 4.11
N PHE A 18 43.46 -18.58 2.95
CA PHE A 18 42.89 -17.69 1.93
C PHE A 18 41.54 -18.23 1.41
N TRP A 19 41.43 -19.54 1.18
CA TRP A 19 40.20 -20.17 0.71
C TRP A 19 39.10 -20.15 1.77
N LEU A 20 39.44 -20.40 3.04
CA LEU A 20 38.52 -20.24 4.17
C LEU A 20 38.05 -18.79 4.28
N GLY A 21 38.97 -17.82 4.30
CA GLY A 21 38.64 -16.40 4.42
C GLY A 21 37.73 -15.92 3.29
N LYS A 22 38.00 -16.33 2.05
CA LYS A 22 37.16 -16.00 0.88
C LYS A 22 35.77 -16.62 0.98
N ARG A 23 35.64 -17.85 1.49
CA ARG A 23 34.35 -18.56 1.60
C ARG A 23 33.50 -18.07 2.77
N PHE A 24 34.12 -17.72 3.91
CA PHE A 24 33.40 -17.24 5.10
C PHE A 24 33.10 -15.74 5.07
N GLY A 25 33.93 -14.93 4.40
CA GLY A 25 33.73 -13.48 4.30
C GLY A 25 32.60 -13.08 3.35
N SER A 26 32.42 -13.78 2.22
CA SER A 26 31.42 -13.42 1.21
C SER A 26 29.98 -13.80 1.61
N THR A 27 29.80 -14.90 2.34
CA THR A 27 28.47 -15.40 2.71
C THR A 27 27.85 -14.62 3.87
N ASN A 28 28.61 -14.32 4.91
CA ASN A 28 28.12 -13.61 6.10
C ASN A 28 27.75 -12.15 5.79
N VAL A 29 28.55 -11.45 4.98
CA VAL A 29 28.27 -10.05 4.62
C VAL A 29 27.04 -9.95 3.71
N SER A 30 26.89 -10.87 2.75
CA SER A 30 25.71 -10.94 1.89
C SER A 30 24.44 -11.18 2.71
N GLN A 31 24.47 -12.15 3.63
CA GLN A 31 23.33 -12.41 4.51
C GLN A 31 22.97 -11.22 5.42
N GLN A 32 23.96 -10.49 5.94
CA GLN A 32 23.71 -9.37 6.86
C GLN A 32 23.15 -8.12 6.16
N VAL A 33 23.55 -7.86 4.91
CA VAL A 33 23.02 -6.75 4.10
C VAL A 33 21.60 -7.04 3.58
N ILE A 34 21.32 -8.30 3.22
CA ILE A 34 19.99 -8.76 2.75
C ILE A 34 18.99 -8.89 3.91
N SER A 35 19.45 -9.34 5.09
CA SER A 35 18.61 -9.54 6.27
C SER A 35 18.34 -8.25 7.06
N ASN A 36 18.70 -7.07 6.55
CA ASN A 36 18.37 -5.81 7.21
C ASN A 36 16.87 -5.52 7.07
N SER A 37 16.12 -6.14 7.96
CA SER A 37 14.67 -6.05 8.07
C SER A 37 14.21 -4.60 8.23
N THR A 38 15.02 -3.72 8.84
CA THR A 38 14.70 -2.28 8.98
C THR A 38 14.59 -1.57 7.64
N ILE A 39 15.56 -1.75 6.72
CA ILE A 39 15.52 -1.11 5.40
C ILE A 39 14.33 -1.62 4.59
N VAL A 40 14.10 -2.94 4.63
CA VAL A 40 12.98 -3.57 3.91
C VAL A 40 11.63 -3.08 4.46
N LYS A 41 11.54 -2.90 5.78
CA LYS A 41 10.37 -2.29 6.44
C LYS A 41 10.14 -0.86 5.94
N GLU A 42 11.17 -0.02 5.95
CA GLU A 42 11.07 1.37 5.47
C GLU A 42 10.65 1.44 3.99
N ILE A 43 11.25 0.59 3.14
CA ILE A 43 10.89 0.53 1.71
C ILE A 43 9.42 0.14 1.53
N ALA A 44 8.94 -0.85 2.28
CA ALA A 44 7.56 -1.29 2.21
C ALA A 44 6.58 -0.20 2.68
N GLU A 45 6.90 0.51 3.77
CA GLU A 45 6.09 1.62 4.27
C GLU A 45 6.07 2.81 3.30
N LEU A 46 7.20 3.12 2.65
CA LEU A 46 7.33 4.19 1.67
C LEU A 46 6.69 3.85 0.32
N ALA A 47 6.54 2.57 -0.02
CA ALA A 47 5.92 2.08 -1.26
C ALA A 47 4.39 2.26 -1.28
N SER A 48 3.89 3.37 -0.75
CA SER A 48 2.49 3.75 -0.76
C SER A 48 2.00 4.12 -2.17
N LEU A 49 0.76 3.77 -2.50
CA LEU A 49 0.05 4.15 -3.72
C LEU A 49 -0.79 5.41 -3.44
N ASP A 50 -0.49 6.50 -4.14
CA ASP A 50 -1.31 7.70 -4.16
C ASP A 50 -2.43 7.55 -5.21
N VAL A 51 -3.68 7.72 -4.79
CA VAL A 51 -4.88 7.67 -5.62
C VAL A 51 -5.57 9.03 -5.54
N GLN A 52 -5.89 9.61 -6.69
CA GLN A 52 -6.68 10.83 -6.79
C GLN A 52 -8.01 10.53 -7.49
N GLY A 53 -9.09 11.15 -7.04
CA GLY A 53 -10.41 10.99 -7.63
C GLY A 53 -11.36 12.09 -7.19
N SER A 54 -12.65 11.94 -7.50
CA SER A 54 -13.70 12.85 -7.06
C SER A 54 -14.80 12.09 -6.34
N ALA A 55 -15.26 12.64 -5.22
CA ALA A 55 -16.38 12.13 -4.46
C ALA A 55 -17.57 13.08 -4.65
N SER A 56 -18.73 12.55 -5.02
CA SER A 56 -19.91 13.35 -5.31
C SER A 56 -21.12 12.89 -4.50
N ILE A 57 -21.89 13.85 -3.99
CA ILE A 57 -23.14 13.60 -3.24
C ILE A 57 -24.28 14.42 -3.82
N LYS A 58 -25.41 13.73 -4.05
CA LYS A 58 -26.70 14.34 -4.41
C LYS A 58 -27.54 14.50 -3.14
N ARG A 59 -27.94 15.72 -2.82
CA ARG A 59 -28.93 15.98 -1.76
C ARG A 59 -30.19 16.61 -2.36
N SER A 60 -31.35 16.12 -1.91
CA SER A 60 -32.68 16.60 -2.27
C SER A 60 -33.43 16.94 -0.99
N ASN A 61 -34.14 18.07 -0.98
CA ASN A 61 -34.74 18.68 0.22
C ASN A 61 -36.14 18.11 0.59
N ILE A 62 -36.58 17.00 -0.02
CA ILE A 62 -37.96 16.52 0.15
C ILE A 62 -37.98 15.13 0.81
N GLU A 63 -38.58 15.05 2.02
CA GLU A 63 -38.97 13.80 2.66
C GLU A 63 -40.18 13.19 1.96
N ASN A 64 -40.18 11.87 1.81
CA ASN A 64 -41.08 11.16 0.91
C ASN A 64 -42.44 10.88 1.61
N SER A 65 -43.29 11.89 1.77
CA SER A 65 -44.73 11.69 2.03
C SER A 65 -45.43 11.40 0.69
N GLY A 66 -46.04 10.22 0.57
CA GLY A 66 -46.57 9.69 -0.71
C GLY A 66 -47.82 10.37 -1.26
N ASP A 67 -47.98 11.69 -1.09
CA ASP A 67 -49.15 12.43 -1.54
C ASP A 67 -49.02 12.87 -3.01
N TRP A 68 -50.07 12.75 -3.81
CA TRP A 68 -49.99 12.97 -5.27
C TRP A 68 -49.62 14.43 -5.63
N THR A 69 -49.96 15.39 -4.78
CA THR A 69 -49.56 16.80 -4.91
C THR A 69 -48.07 17.02 -4.66
N ASP A 70 -47.40 16.11 -3.94
CA ASP A 70 -45.97 16.19 -3.69
C ASP A 70 -45.16 15.84 -4.94
N ASN A 71 -45.66 15.01 -5.85
CA ASN A 71 -44.90 14.65 -7.06
C ASN A 71 -44.74 15.82 -8.04
N LEU A 72 -45.75 16.69 -8.15
CA LEU A 72 -45.68 17.89 -8.99
C LEU A 72 -44.82 18.97 -8.31
N LYS A 73 -44.97 19.16 -6.99
CA LYS A 73 -44.07 20.03 -6.21
C LYS A 73 -42.63 19.53 -6.25
N LYS A 74 -42.40 18.22 -6.20
CA LYS A 74 -41.09 17.57 -6.32
C LYS A 74 -40.47 17.82 -7.69
N ALA A 75 -41.21 17.73 -8.79
CA ALA A 75 -40.66 18.04 -10.10
C ALA A 75 -40.24 19.52 -10.31
N PHE A 76 -40.90 20.47 -9.63
CA PHE A 76 -40.67 21.91 -9.83
C PHE A 76 -39.88 22.62 -8.71
N LEU A 77 -39.90 22.08 -7.48
CA LEU A 77 -39.27 22.60 -6.26
C LEU A 77 -38.20 21.65 -5.68
N GLU A 78 -37.87 20.53 -6.34
CA GLU A 78 -36.71 19.72 -5.97
C GLU A 78 -35.43 20.53 -6.21
N ASN A 79 -34.97 21.20 -5.16
CA ASN A 79 -33.62 21.74 -5.10
C ASN A 79 -32.67 20.57 -4.89
N THR A 80 -32.17 20.04 -6.00
CA THR A 80 -31.08 19.08 -5.99
C THR A 80 -29.77 19.84 -5.99
N VAL A 81 -28.99 19.65 -4.93
CA VAL A 81 -27.60 20.08 -4.89
C VAL A 81 -26.70 18.92 -5.25
N TRP A 82 -25.85 19.14 -6.26
CA TRP A 82 -24.74 18.24 -6.58
C TRP A 82 -23.44 18.86 -6.08
N VAL A 83 -22.82 18.22 -5.11
CA VAL A 83 -21.50 18.61 -4.61
C VAL A 83 -20.50 17.56 -5.07
N THR A 84 -19.42 17.99 -5.71
CA THR A 84 -18.28 17.16 -6.12
C THR A 84 -17.02 17.70 -5.45
N ILE A 85 -16.32 16.86 -4.70
CA ILE A 85 -15.08 17.23 -4.00
C ILE A 85 -13.96 16.29 -4.45
N PRO A 86 -12.85 16.80 -4.98
CA PRO A 86 -11.67 15.99 -5.25
C PRO A 86 -11.12 15.38 -3.96
N TYR A 87 -10.61 14.16 -4.04
CA TYR A 87 -9.98 13.48 -2.91
C TYR A 87 -8.59 12.96 -3.28
N GLN A 88 -7.75 12.81 -2.24
CA GLN A 88 -6.49 12.09 -2.29
C GLN A 88 -6.51 10.98 -1.25
N ALA A 89 -6.25 9.76 -1.68
CA ALA A 89 -6.15 8.58 -0.84
C ALA A 89 -4.76 7.96 -0.96
N LYS A 90 -4.21 7.47 0.14
CA LYS A 90 -2.96 6.73 0.16
C LYS A 90 -3.21 5.31 0.62
N TYR A 91 -2.78 4.33 -0.18
CA TYR A 91 -2.79 2.93 0.19
C TYR A 91 -1.37 2.47 0.48
N GLY A 92 -1.19 1.62 1.48
CA GLY A 92 0.11 1.04 1.77
C GLY A 92 0.03 0.07 2.93
N VAL A 93 1.18 -0.37 3.37
CA VAL A 93 1.30 -1.28 4.52
C VAL A 93 1.69 -0.47 5.74
N ASN A 94 1.06 -0.79 6.87
CA ASN A 94 1.50 -0.30 8.16
C ASN A 94 2.18 -1.47 8.85
N ILE A 95 3.49 -1.36 9.08
CA ILE A 95 4.30 -2.47 9.54
C ILE A 95 4.52 -2.37 11.05
N ASP A 96 3.76 -3.17 11.78
CA ASP A 96 4.09 -3.52 13.15
C ASP A 96 5.14 -4.63 13.18
N ASP A 97 6.07 -4.56 14.13
CA ASP A 97 7.22 -5.50 14.24
C ASP A 97 6.80 -6.97 14.39
N LYS A 98 5.53 -7.25 14.70
CA LYS A 98 4.97 -8.60 14.83
C LYS A 98 4.56 -9.23 13.50
N LEU A 99 4.18 -8.39 12.52
CA LEU A 99 3.56 -8.83 11.26
C LEU A 99 4.54 -8.81 10.08
N PHE A 100 5.77 -8.37 10.31
CA PHE A 100 6.81 -8.32 9.29
C PHE A 100 7.96 -9.27 9.60
N LYS A 101 8.26 -10.13 8.62
CA LYS A 101 9.34 -11.11 8.72
C LYS A 101 10.01 -11.27 7.37
N VAL A 102 11.33 -11.22 7.37
CA VAL A 102 12.15 -11.59 6.20
C VAL A 102 12.82 -12.91 6.55
N GLN A 103 12.58 -13.93 5.73
CA GLN A 103 13.23 -15.24 5.85
C GLN A 103 14.04 -15.50 4.59
N MET A 104 15.29 -15.94 4.78
CA MET A 104 16.17 -16.30 3.70
C MET A 104 16.51 -17.79 3.81
N THR A 105 16.34 -18.50 2.71
CA THR A 105 16.87 -19.85 2.49
C THR A 105 17.83 -19.79 1.31
N ASP A 106 18.66 -20.83 1.11
CA ASP A 106 19.72 -20.88 0.08
C ASP A 106 19.27 -20.60 -1.36
N LYS A 107 17.95 -20.60 -1.64
CA LYS A 107 17.37 -20.33 -2.97
C LYS A 107 16.19 -19.36 -2.98
N LYS A 108 15.73 -18.90 -1.80
CA LYS A 108 14.48 -18.15 -1.70
C LYS A 108 14.50 -17.10 -0.59
N ILE A 109 14.10 -15.89 -0.95
CA ILE A 109 13.86 -14.75 -0.05
C ILE A 109 12.34 -14.64 0.11
N VAL A 110 11.85 -14.85 1.33
CA VAL A 110 10.43 -14.73 1.67
C VAL A 110 10.24 -13.47 2.50
N VAL A 111 9.44 -12.54 2.01
CA VAL A 111 9.08 -11.30 2.71
C VAL A 111 7.61 -11.39 3.09
N HIS A 112 7.34 -11.49 4.39
CA HIS A 112 6.00 -11.43 4.95
C HIS A 112 5.64 -9.98 5.24
N LEU A 113 4.55 -9.50 4.64
CA LEU A 113 4.02 -8.16 4.82
C LEU A 113 2.55 -8.22 5.26
N PRO A 114 2.08 -7.25 6.05
CA PRO A 114 0.65 -7.10 6.28
C PRO A 114 -0.06 -6.72 4.98
N ALA A 115 -1.36 -7.01 4.89
CA ALA A 115 -2.15 -6.61 3.72
C ALA A 115 -2.19 -5.07 3.57
N PRO A 116 -2.05 -4.54 2.34
CA PRO A 116 -2.19 -3.10 2.12
C PRO A 116 -3.59 -2.62 2.46
N ARG A 117 -3.66 -1.43 3.07
CA ARG A 117 -4.90 -0.77 3.50
C ARG A 117 -4.84 0.73 3.20
N LEU A 118 -5.99 1.37 3.31
CA LEU A 118 -6.09 2.83 3.26
C LEU A 118 -5.37 3.44 4.48
N LEU A 119 -4.26 4.14 4.24
CA LEU A 119 -3.46 4.81 5.27
C LEU A 119 -3.97 6.21 5.56
N SER A 120 -4.29 6.97 4.52
CA SER A 120 -4.81 8.32 4.65
C SER A 120 -5.85 8.60 3.57
N TYR A 121 -6.80 9.46 3.91
CA TYR A 121 -7.82 9.94 3.00
C TYR A 121 -8.09 11.40 3.31
N GLU A 122 -8.02 12.23 2.28
CA GLU A 122 -8.18 13.67 2.38
C GLU A 122 -9.14 14.16 1.29
N LEU A 123 -10.18 14.88 1.70
CA LEU A 123 -11.03 15.64 0.79
C LEU A 123 -10.41 17.02 0.59
N LYS A 124 -10.20 17.41 -0.67
CA LYS A 124 -9.70 18.74 -1.05
C LYS A 124 -10.86 19.71 -1.08
N MET A 125 -11.28 20.14 0.11
CA MET A 125 -12.42 21.05 0.30
C MET A 125 -12.22 22.40 -0.40
N ASP A 126 -10.97 22.84 -0.52
CA ASP A 126 -10.55 24.04 -1.28
C ASP A 126 -10.90 23.95 -2.77
N ARG A 127 -11.13 22.74 -3.29
CA ARG A 127 -11.45 22.45 -4.70
C ARG A 127 -12.86 21.90 -4.90
N MET A 128 -13.76 22.19 -3.97
CA MET A 128 -15.15 21.77 -4.09
C MET A 128 -15.84 22.44 -5.27
N GLU A 129 -16.50 21.64 -6.10
CA GLU A 129 -17.36 22.08 -7.18
C GLU A 129 -18.82 21.83 -6.82
N THR A 130 -19.64 22.89 -6.82
CA THR A 130 -21.08 22.79 -6.57
C THR A 130 -21.84 23.09 -7.86
N SER A 131 -22.57 22.10 -8.37
CA SER A 131 -23.51 22.31 -9.48
C SER A 131 -24.92 22.43 -8.90
N ASN A 132 -25.41 23.66 -8.76
CA ASN A 132 -26.76 23.92 -8.24
C ASN A 132 -27.74 24.26 -9.37
N ARG A 133 -28.80 23.47 -9.53
CA ARG A 133 -29.97 23.86 -10.32
C ARG A 133 -30.94 24.58 -9.39
N LYS A 134 -30.79 25.91 -9.32
CA LYS A 134 -31.55 26.91 -8.53
C LYS A 134 -31.03 27.22 -7.12
N GLY A 135 -30.68 28.49 -6.92
CA GLY A 135 -30.74 29.20 -5.63
C GLY A 135 -29.41 29.30 -4.87
N TRP A 136 -28.81 30.49 -4.87
CA TRP A 136 -27.67 30.88 -4.03
C TRP A 136 -27.99 30.85 -2.51
N LEU A 137 -29.24 30.58 -2.12
CA LEU A 137 -29.78 30.82 -0.78
C LEU A 137 -29.76 29.62 0.18
N GLN A 138 -29.36 28.41 -0.26
CA GLN A 138 -29.46 27.20 0.57
C GLN A 138 -28.15 26.75 1.25
N PHE A 139 -27.04 27.45 1.01
CA PHE A 139 -25.75 27.16 1.64
C PHE A 139 -25.42 28.10 2.81
N GLN A 140 -26.37 28.92 3.28
CA GLN A 140 -26.13 29.86 4.37
C GLN A 140 -26.25 29.22 5.77
N ASP A 141 -26.82 28.02 5.89
CA ASP A 141 -26.77 27.26 7.13
C ASP A 141 -25.50 26.40 7.16
N ASP A 142 -24.47 26.91 7.84
CA ASP A 142 -23.19 26.25 8.10
C ASP A 142 -23.34 24.81 8.63
N GLU A 143 -24.45 24.54 9.32
CA GLU A 143 -24.80 23.23 9.86
C GLU A 143 -25.10 22.19 8.77
N THR A 144 -25.82 22.57 7.71
CA THR A 144 -26.14 21.68 6.58
C THR A 144 -24.89 21.37 5.76
N TYR A 145 -24.00 22.35 5.61
CA TYR A 145 -22.74 22.18 4.91
C TYR A 145 -21.81 21.19 5.63
N THR A 146 -21.77 21.26 6.97
CA THR A 146 -20.97 20.38 7.82
C THR A 146 -21.48 18.93 7.77
N ASP A 147 -22.80 18.70 7.80
CA ASP A 147 -23.36 17.35 7.69
C ASP A 147 -23.08 16.71 6.32
N VAL A 148 -23.20 17.49 5.24
CA VAL A 148 -22.91 17.01 3.88
C VAL A 148 -21.45 16.60 3.75
N GLN A 149 -20.51 17.41 4.24
CA GLN A 149 -19.10 17.08 4.24
C GLN A 149 -18.81 15.82 5.05
N LYS A 150 -19.36 15.73 6.28
CA LYS A 150 -19.17 14.58 7.15
C LYS A 150 -19.68 13.29 6.49
N LYS A 151 -20.87 13.33 5.89
CA LYS A 151 -21.46 12.18 5.20
C LYS A 151 -20.67 11.80 3.95
N LEU A 152 -20.23 12.77 3.16
CA LEU A 152 -19.39 12.53 1.98
C LEU A 152 -18.07 11.87 2.38
N TYR A 153 -17.41 12.40 3.41
CA TYR A 153 -16.17 11.85 3.95
C TYR A 153 -16.36 10.42 4.43
N GLN A 154 -17.38 10.15 5.25
CA GLN A 154 -17.64 8.82 5.78
C GLN A 154 -17.96 7.80 4.67
N THR A 155 -18.82 8.19 3.71
CA THR A 155 -19.25 7.29 2.64
C THR A 155 -18.11 6.99 1.66
N SER A 156 -17.39 8.02 1.24
CA SER A 156 -16.28 7.86 0.29
C SER A 156 -15.10 7.11 0.93
N ARG A 157 -14.77 7.40 2.18
CA ARG A 157 -13.75 6.65 2.92
C ARG A 157 -14.11 5.16 3.03
N ALA A 158 -15.35 4.84 3.39
CA ALA A 158 -15.79 3.44 3.52
C ALA A 158 -15.73 2.67 2.19
N GLN A 159 -16.05 3.34 1.08
CA GLN A 159 -15.93 2.77 -0.27
C GLN A 159 -14.47 2.50 -0.66
N LEU A 160 -13.56 3.40 -0.28
CA LEU A 160 -12.14 3.28 -0.57
C LEU A 160 -11.46 2.24 0.32
N GLU A 161 -11.83 2.16 1.59
CA GLU A 161 -11.22 1.24 2.57
C GLU A 161 -11.29 -0.22 2.13
N ASN A 162 -12.39 -0.62 1.49
CA ASN A 162 -12.61 -1.99 1.03
C ASN A 162 -12.41 -2.17 -0.49
N ASN A 163 -11.78 -1.22 -1.18
CA ASN A 163 -11.63 -1.29 -2.62
C ASN A 163 -10.55 -2.31 -3.04
N PRO A 164 -10.93 -3.48 -3.62
CA PRO A 164 -9.97 -4.54 -3.94
C PRO A 164 -8.99 -4.13 -5.04
N THR A 165 -9.40 -3.23 -5.95
CA THR A 165 -8.56 -2.77 -7.05
C THR A 165 -7.37 -1.96 -6.53
N TYR A 166 -7.61 -1.01 -5.63
CA TYR A 166 -6.52 -0.19 -5.07
C TYR A 166 -5.62 -1.00 -4.12
N ILE A 167 -6.19 -1.96 -3.38
CA ILE A 167 -5.41 -2.91 -2.59
C ILE A 167 -4.48 -3.72 -3.51
N GLN A 168 -5.00 -4.26 -4.62
CA GLN A 168 -4.20 -5.04 -5.56
C GLN A 168 -3.12 -4.18 -6.26
N GLN A 169 -3.45 -2.95 -6.65
CA GLN A 169 -2.47 -2.03 -7.23
C GLN A 169 -1.37 -1.66 -6.24
N SER A 170 -1.70 -1.51 -4.96
CA SER A 170 -0.71 -1.29 -3.89
C SER A 170 0.19 -2.50 -3.72
N LYS A 171 -0.36 -3.73 -3.71
CA LYS A 171 0.44 -4.97 -3.68
C LYS A 171 1.42 -5.06 -4.84
N GLU A 172 0.98 -4.71 -6.05
CA GLU A 172 1.81 -4.74 -7.25
C GLU A 172 2.91 -3.67 -7.21
N LYS A 173 2.60 -2.47 -6.71
CA LYS A 173 3.59 -1.41 -6.52
C LYS A 173 4.67 -1.83 -5.52
N ILE A 174 4.27 -2.36 -4.36
CA ILE A 174 5.19 -2.87 -3.34
C ILE A 174 6.05 -4.00 -3.93
N ARG A 175 5.45 -4.92 -4.70
CA ARG A 175 6.18 -6.00 -5.38
C ARG A 175 7.29 -5.46 -6.28
N LYS A 176 6.97 -4.51 -7.16
CA LYS A 176 7.95 -3.92 -8.08
C LYS A 176 9.11 -3.23 -7.34
N VAL A 177 8.79 -2.49 -6.27
CA VAL A 177 9.83 -1.81 -5.46
C VAL A 177 10.73 -2.84 -4.76
N MET A 178 10.16 -3.93 -4.24
CA MET A 178 10.93 -5.01 -3.62
C MET A 178 11.79 -5.77 -4.62
N GLU A 179 11.26 -6.06 -5.81
CA GLU A 179 12.01 -6.69 -6.90
C GLU A 179 13.21 -5.83 -7.32
N GLN A 180 13.05 -4.50 -7.37
CA GLN A 180 14.15 -3.58 -7.63
C GLN A 180 15.21 -3.60 -6.53
N TYR A 181 14.78 -3.63 -5.26
CA TYR A 181 15.70 -3.69 -4.13
C TYR A 181 16.50 -5.01 -4.11
N TYR A 182 15.84 -6.14 -4.37
CA TYR A 182 16.48 -7.45 -4.38
C TYR A 182 17.11 -7.84 -5.72
N ALA A 183 17.04 -6.99 -6.76
CA ALA A 183 17.54 -7.28 -8.11
C ALA A 183 18.97 -7.87 -8.16
N PRO A 184 19.95 -7.43 -7.33
CA PRO A 184 21.28 -8.03 -7.31
C PRO A 184 21.29 -9.51 -6.85
N PHE A 185 20.34 -9.90 -6.02
CA PHE A 185 20.23 -11.22 -5.39
C PHE A 185 19.31 -12.17 -6.16
N LEU A 186 18.47 -11.64 -7.06
CA LEU A 186 17.57 -12.41 -7.91
C LEU A 186 18.28 -13.32 -8.93
N LYS A 187 19.59 -13.17 -9.11
CA LYS A 187 20.39 -14.07 -9.97
C LYS A 187 20.54 -15.46 -9.37
N ASP A 188 20.60 -15.53 -8.04
CA ASP A 188 20.85 -16.77 -7.29
C ASP A 188 19.63 -17.19 -6.43
N HIS A 189 18.70 -16.27 -6.18
CA HIS A 189 17.54 -16.47 -5.30
C HIS A 189 16.24 -16.03 -5.97
N THR A 190 15.12 -16.61 -5.52
CA THR A 190 13.77 -16.17 -5.91
C THR A 190 13.15 -15.31 -4.81
N LEU A 191 12.46 -14.23 -5.17
CA LEU A 191 11.73 -13.38 -4.21
C LEU A 191 10.25 -13.80 -4.16
N ASP A 192 9.76 -14.05 -2.96
CA ASP A 192 8.37 -14.41 -2.68
C ASP A 192 7.81 -13.46 -1.63
N ILE A 193 6.86 -12.63 -2.05
CA ILE A 193 6.20 -11.65 -1.17
C ILE A 193 4.85 -12.22 -0.77
N GLN A 194 4.67 -12.43 0.53
CA GLN A 194 3.45 -13.01 1.10
C GLN A 194 2.73 -11.94 1.90
N TYR A 195 1.48 -11.65 1.50
CA TYR A 195 0.62 -10.74 2.22
C TYR A 195 -0.23 -11.49 3.24
N ASP A 196 -0.39 -10.93 4.43
CA ASP A 196 -1.29 -11.49 5.45
C ASP A 196 -2.73 -11.61 4.90
N GLY A 197 -3.39 -12.74 5.16
CA GLY A 197 -4.71 -13.08 4.60
C GLY A 197 -4.73 -13.66 3.18
N GLU A 198 -3.60 -13.74 2.47
CA GLU A 198 -3.49 -14.52 1.22
C GLU A 198 -3.07 -15.96 1.52
N THR A 199 -4.04 -16.82 1.79
CA THR A 199 -3.81 -18.27 1.76
C THR A 199 -3.40 -18.64 0.34
N LYS A 200 -2.11 -18.98 0.13
CA LYS A 200 -1.67 -19.59 -1.14
C LYS A 200 -2.57 -20.79 -1.41
N LEU A 201 -3.38 -20.70 -2.47
CA LEU A 201 -4.05 -21.87 -3.03
C LEU A 201 -2.96 -22.91 -3.30
N PRO A 202 -3.10 -24.15 -2.80
CA PRO A 202 -2.09 -25.17 -3.01
C PRO A 202 -1.90 -25.33 -4.51
N GLU A 203 -0.64 -25.26 -4.96
CA GLU A 203 -0.27 -25.60 -6.32
C GLU A 203 -0.81 -26.99 -6.62
N LEU A 204 -1.81 -27.08 -7.49
CA LEU A 204 -2.33 -28.34 -8.00
C LEU A 204 -1.18 -29.03 -8.73
N LYS A 205 -0.65 -30.09 -8.11
CA LYS A 205 0.28 -31.04 -8.72
C LYS A 205 -0.40 -31.82 -9.83
#